data_AF-A0A522AYD0-F1
#
_entry.id   AF-A0A522AYD0-F1
#
_cell.length_a   1.000
_cell.length_b   1.000
_cell.length_c   1.000
_cell.angle_alpha   90.00
_cell.angle_beta   90.00
_cell.angle_gamma   90.00
#
_symmetry.space_group_name_H-M   'P 1'
#
loop_
_entity.id
_entity.type
_entity.pdbx_description
1 polymer ?
#
loop_
_entity_poly.entity_id
_entity_poly.type
_entity_poly.pdbx_seq_one_letter_code
_entity_poly.pdbx_strand_id
1 'polypeptide(L)' 'STAKGGSLSKIKALLSGPMTALRADVDYVVTEQGVARLSNQSLERRAEALIRIAHPNFRAELTAQWQELLRRC' A
#
# COMPACT_ATOMS: atom_id res chain seq x y z
N SER A 1 9.91 -4.07 -2.48
CA SER A 1 8.51 -3.75 -2.69
C SER A 1 8.07 -4.27 -4.04
N THR A 2 8.94 -4.95 -4.81
CA THR A 2 8.57 -5.70 -6.02
C THR A 2 8.72 -7.22 -5.85
N ALA A 3 8.11 -7.97 -6.77
CA ALA A 3 8.19 -9.42 -6.93
C ALA A 3 8.42 -9.75 -8.43
N LYS A 4 8.73 -11.02 -8.73
CA LYS A 4 9.03 -11.51 -10.10
C LYS A 4 10.05 -10.62 -10.84
N GLY A 5 11.22 -10.39 -10.22
CA GLY A 5 12.30 -9.62 -10.82
C GLY A 5 12.01 -8.14 -11.08
N GLY A 6 11.04 -7.54 -10.38
CA GLY A 6 10.71 -6.11 -10.55
C GLY A 6 9.41 -5.84 -11.31
N SER A 7 8.83 -6.86 -11.94
CA SER A 7 7.64 -6.72 -12.80
C SER A 7 6.32 -6.53 -12.04
N LEU A 8 6.25 -6.92 -10.76
CA LEU A 8 5.02 -6.83 -9.96
C LEU A 8 5.26 -6.09 -8.65
N SER A 9 4.36 -5.19 -8.26
CA SER A 9 4.37 -4.57 -6.93
C SER A 9 3.83 -5.54 -5.86
N LYS A 10 4.51 -5.58 -4.70
CA LYS A 10 4.02 -6.23 -3.47
C LYS A 10 2.97 -5.40 -2.74
N ILE A 11 2.91 -4.09 -3.02
CA ILE A 11 1.89 -3.18 -2.49
C ILE A 11 0.80 -3.03 -3.55
N LYS A 12 -0.45 -3.28 -3.19
CA LYS A 12 -1.63 -3.19 -4.06
C LYS A 12 -2.67 -2.26 -3.44
N ALA A 13 -3.41 -1.52 -4.26
CA ALA A 13 -4.52 -0.67 -3.81
C ALA A 13 -5.69 -1.50 -3.24
N LEU A 14 -5.93 -2.69 -3.79
CA LEU A 14 -6.93 -3.63 -3.31
C LEU A 14 -6.32 -5.04 -3.23
N LEU A 15 -6.53 -5.71 -2.10
CA LEU A 15 -6.17 -7.11 -1.94
C LEU A 15 -7.37 -7.99 -2.31
N SER A 16 -7.11 -9.15 -2.90
CA SER A 16 -8.13 -10.14 -3.26
C SER A 16 -7.85 -11.47 -2.55
N GLY A 17 -8.91 -12.21 -2.25
CA GLY A 17 -8.84 -13.51 -1.56
C GLY A 17 -8.84 -13.39 -0.03
N PRO A 18 -8.51 -14.49 0.68
CA PRO A 18 -8.46 -14.50 2.14
C PRO A 18 -7.28 -13.69 2.67
N MET A 19 -7.52 -12.87 3.68
CA MET A 19 -6.50 -12.04 4.32
C MET A 19 -5.94 -12.73 5.56
N THR A 20 -4.61 -12.79 5.68
CA THR A 20 -3.94 -13.38 6.85
C THR A 20 -3.89 -12.43 8.05
N ALA A 21 -3.87 -11.12 7.80
CA ALA A 21 -3.83 -10.09 8.83
C ALA A 21 -4.90 -9.02 8.57
N LEU A 22 -5.57 -8.57 9.62
CA LEU A 22 -6.56 -7.49 9.52
C LEU A 22 -5.87 -6.13 9.43
N ARG A 23 -6.51 -5.18 8.75
CA ARG A 23 -5.99 -3.80 8.66
C ARG A 23 -5.76 -3.16 10.04
N ALA A 24 -6.58 -3.51 11.03
CA ALA A 24 -6.56 -2.93 12.37
C ALA A 24 -5.37 -3.43 13.19
N ASP A 25 -4.88 -4.64 12.93
CA ASP A 25 -3.83 -5.30 13.71
C ASP A 25 -2.42 -4.99 13.21
N VAL A 26 -2.30 -4.38 12.02
CA VAL A 26 -1.00 -4.08 11.40
C VAL A 26 -0.52 -2.70 11.83
N ASP A 27 0.58 -2.68 12.58
CA ASP A 27 1.25 -1.46 13.05
C ASP A 27 2.29 -0.92 12.07
N TYR A 28 3.14 -1.79 11.52
CA TYR A 28 4.27 -1.40 10.67
C TYR A 28 4.36 -2.27 9.42
N VAL A 29 4.72 -1.65 8.31
CA VAL A 29 5.07 -2.32 7.05
C VAL A 29 6.45 -1.84 6.62
N VAL A 30 7.33 -2.80 6.31
CA VAL A 30 8.71 -2.54 5.93
C VAL A 30 8.98 -3.04 4.52
N THR A 31 9.62 -2.21 3.71
CA THR A 31 10.18 -2.58 2.40
C THR A 31 11.63 -2.07 2.33
N GLU A 32 12.37 -2.44 1.29
CA GLU A 32 13.69 -1.86 1.02
C GLU A 32 13.65 -0.36 0.71
N GLN A 33 12.46 0.23 0.50
CA GLN A 33 12.27 1.66 0.26
C GLN A 33 11.98 2.43 1.56
N GLY A 34 11.81 1.75 2.69
CA GLY A 34 11.60 2.35 4.01
C GLY A 34 10.51 1.66 4.85
N VAL A 35 10.08 2.38 5.89
CA VAL A 35 9.08 1.90 6.85
C VAL A 35 7.84 2.81 6.86
N ALA A 36 6.66 2.18 6.88
CA ALA A 36 5.38 2.84 7.06
C ALA A 36 4.77 2.40 8.40
N ARG A 37 4.50 3.37 9.28
CA ARG A 37 3.70 3.17 10.49
C ARG A 37 2.24 3.43 10.15
N LEU A 38 1.37 2.47 10.45
CA LEU A 38 -0.05 2.48 10.09
C LEU A 38 -0.97 2.57 11.32
N SER A 39 -0.43 2.33 12.52
CA SER A 39 -1.18 2.41 13.77
C SER A 39 -1.72 3.81 14.03
N ASN A 40 -3.00 3.89 14.41
CA ASN A 40 -3.73 5.14 14.69
C ASN A 40 -3.75 6.14 13.53
N GLN A 41 -3.60 5.66 12.29
CA GLN A 41 -3.67 6.50 11.09
C GLN A 41 -5.04 6.37 10.42
N SER A 42 -5.52 7.47 9.82
CA SER A 42 -6.70 7.44 8.95
C SER A 42 -6.45 6.59 7.70
N LEU A 43 -7.50 6.16 7.02
CA LEU A 43 -7.36 5.35 5.80
C LEU A 43 -6.52 6.05 4.73
N GLU A 44 -6.73 7.35 4.52
CA GLU A 44 -5.93 8.18 3.60
C GLU A 44 -4.45 8.21 3.99
N ARG A 45 -4.14 8.49 5.26
CA ARG A 45 -2.74 8.51 5.74
C ARG A 45 -2.07 7.16 5.61
N ARG A 46 -2.82 6.06 5.81
CA ARG A 46 -2.31 4.70 5.59
C ARG A 46 -2.00 4.47 4.12
N ALA A 47 -2.90 4.85 3.20
CA ALA A 47 -2.68 4.73 1.76
C ALA A 47 -1.44 5.51 1.33
N GLU A 48 -1.31 6.78 1.73
CA GLU A 48 -0.15 7.62 1.45
C GLU A 48 1.15 7.01 1.98
N ALA A 49 1.15 6.53 3.24
CA ALA A 49 2.32 5.92 3.85
C ALA A 49 2.76 4.64 3.12
N LEU A 50 1.80 3.80 2.70
CA LEU A 50 2.07 2.59 1.92
C LEU A 50 2.58 2.91 0.51
N ILE A 51 1.98 3.87 -0.18
CA ILE A 51 2.43 4.34 -1.51
C ILE A 51 3.86 4.87 -1.42
N ARG A 52 4.20 5.61 -0.37
CA ARG A 52 5.56 6.14 -0.16
C ARG A 52 6.62 5.05 -0.06
N ILE A 53 6.32 3.91 0.59
CA ILE A 53 7.25 2.78 0.70
C ILE A 53 7.12 1.77 -0.45
N ALA A 54 6.27 2.04 -1.44
CA ALA A 54 6.23 1.26 -2.67
C ALA A 54 7.44 1.56 -3.56
N HIS A 55 7.71 0.66 -4.51
CA HIS A 55 8.78 0.85 -5.49
C HIS A 55 8.48 2.08 -6.34
N PRO A 56 9.46 2.95 -6.65
CA PRO A 56 9.23 4.20 -7.38
C PRO A 56 8.39 4.05 -8.65
N ASN A 57 8.64 3.01 -9.44
CA ASN A 57 7.92 2.73 -10.69
C ASN A 57 6.40 2.54 -10.53
N PHE A 58 5.92 2.12 -9.35
CA PHE A 58 4.51 1.83 -9.10
C PHE A 58 3.79 2.93 -8.29
N ARG A 59 4.50 3.95 -7.80
CA ARG A 59 3.90 4.98 -6.92
C ARG A 59 2.82 5.80 -7.62
N ALA A 60 3.08 6.22 -8.86
CA ALA A 60 2.13 7.02 -9.65
C ALA A 60 0.85 6.23 -9.93
N GLU A 61 1.00 4.96 -10.33
CA GLU A 61 -0.13 4.05 -10.58
C GLU A 61 -0.96 3.83 -9.32
N LEU A 62 -0.32 3.51 -8.18
CA LEU A 62 -1.01 3.31 -6.91
C LEU A 62 -1.72 4.58 -6.42
N THR A 63 -1.14 5.75 -6.66
CA THR A 63 -1.78 7.04 -6.34
C THR A 63 -3.05 7.24 -7.18
N ALA A 64 -2.99 6.97 -8.48
CA ALA A 64 -4.16 7.08 -9.36
C ALA A 64 -5.26 6.09 -8.96
N GLN A 65 -4.89 4.84 -8.65
CA GLN A 65 -5.84 3.82 -8.15
C GLN A 65 -6.50 4.24 -6.83
N TRP A 66 -5.73 4.83 -5.90
CA TRP A 66 -6.27 5.32 -4.64
C TRP A 66 -7.26 6.47 -4.83
N GLN A 67 -6.92 7.45 -5.68
CA GLN A 67 -7.80 8.56 -6.03
C GLN A 67 -9.10 8.08 -6.67
N GLU A 68 -9.02 7.07 -7.54
CA GLU A 68 -10.21 6.45 -8.13
C GLU A 68 -11.09 5.74 -7.10
N LEU A 69 -10.49 5.07 -6.10
CA LEU A 69 -11.23 4.44 -5.01
C LEU A 69 -11.96 5.45 -4.13
N LEU A 70 -11.32 6.60 -3.83
CA LEU A 70 -11.97 7.68 -3.06
C LEU A 70 -13.22 8.23 -3.74
N ARG A 71 -13.25 8.28 -5.07
CA ARG A 71 -14.42 8.75 -5.84
C ARG A 71 -15.58 7.77 -5.87
N ARG A 72 -15.33 6.51 -5.49
CA ARG A 72 -16.33 5.42 -5.49
C ARG A 72 -17.03 5.26 -4.14
N CYS A 73 -16.63 6.04 -3.15
CA CYS A 73 -17.23 6.10 -1.82
C CYS A 73 -18.01 7.41 -1.66
#